data_AF-A0A0G0HQD7-F1
#
_entry.id   AF-A0A0G0HQD7-F1
#
_cell.length_a   1.000
_cell.length_b   1.000
_cell.length_c   1.000
_cell.angle_alpha   90.00
_cell.angle_beta   90.00
_cell.angle_gamma   90.00
#
_symmetry.space_group_name_H-M   'P 1'
#
loop_
_entity.id
_entity.type
_entity.pdbx_description
1 polymer ?
#
loop_
_entity_poly.entity_id
_entity_poly.type
_entity_poly.pdbx_seq_one_letter_code
_entity_poly.pdbx_strand_id
1 'polypeptide(L)'
;MSERDKDNRDVPQEAQDFNEWFLGLSGEKVLGREIKMTPELARTALEFYGAEFNPEIEGYPALSEYSNLERRPGMDAVWGRNRVSAFNTWTNWWAEHYEAAGGTLPKLDKSGKNTSGMRQIFGETTSFAAGLVTEDEFVERTRIRINNGIAYAEGRLGDREEIETSQSKKARLEAAAARGEKTEPRMFRPSSVPPGFIKEWLNWLPTSAEEE
;
A
#
# COMPACT_ATOMS: atom_id res chain seq x y z
N MET A 1 23.94 -0.06 -28.52
CA MET A 1 22.81 0.52 -27.78
C MET A 1 21.91 -0.63 -27.39
N SER A 2 21.81 -0.93 -26.10
CA SER A 2 20.99 -2.04 -25.61
C SER A 2 19.51 -1.66 -25.72
N GLU A 3 18.64 -2.63 -25.96
CA GLU A 3 17.18 -2.43 -26.05
C GLU A 3 16.55 -1.79 -24.81
N ARG A 4 17.29 -1.65 -23.69
CA ARG A 4 16.81 -1.04 -22.45
C ARG A 4 16.69 0.49 -22.46
N ASP A 5 17.28 1.17 -23.46
CA ASP A 5 17.26 2.64 -23.52
C ASP A 5 16.02 3.18 -24.29
N LYS A 6 15.10 2.32 -24.73
CA LYS A 6 13.94 2.72 -25.55
C LYS A 6 12.63 2.91 -24.78
N ASP A 7 12.50 2.41 -23.55
CA ASP A 7 11.21 2.31 -22.85
C ASP A 7 10.83 3.52 -21.98
N ASN A 8 11.76 4.44 -21.71
CA ASN A 8 11.50 5.55 -20.79
C ASN A 8 10.82 6.78 -21.42
N ARG A 9 10.31 6.67 -22.66
CA ARG A 9 9.84 7.84 -23.43
C ARG A 9 8.33 8.10 -23.34
N ASP A 10 7.53 7.19 -22.80
CA ASP A 10 6.07 7.31 -22.80
C ASP A 10 5.43 7.30 -21.39
N VAL A 11 6.23 7.27 -20.31
CA VAL A 11 5.69 7.38 -18.93
C VAL A 11 5.56 8.87 -18.55
N PRO A 12 4.35 9.38 -18.23
CA PRO A 12 4.14 10.77 -17.80
C PRO A 12 4.99 11.13 -16.57
N GLN A 13 5.35 12.42 -16.46
CA GLN A 13 6.19 12.89 -15.35
C GLN A 13 5.56 12.60 -13.99
N GLU A 14 4.24 12.64 -13.89
CA GLU A 14 3.48 12.34 -12.68
C GLU A 14 3.66 10.89 -12.23
N ALA A 15 3.69 9.95 -13.18
CA ALA A 15 3.94 8.53 -12.91
C ALA A 15 5.40 8.28 -12.50
N GLN A 16 6.36 9.00 -13.11
CA GLN A 16 7.76 8.95 -12.69
C GLN A 16 7.94 9.52 -11.28
N ASP A 17 7.33 10.68 -11.00
CA ASP A 17 7.39 11.36 -9.70
C ASP A 17 6.76 10.48 -8.60
N PHE A 18 5.63 9.83 -8.91
CA PHE A 18 5.00 8.86 -8.02
C PHE A 18 5.92 7.67 -7.75
N ASN A 19 6.47 7.03 -8.78
CA ASN A 19 7.36 5.88 -8.61
C ASN A 19 8.61 6.24 -7.78
N GLU A 20 9.23 7.38 -8.07
CA GLU A 20 10.40 7.87 -7.35
C GLU A 20 10.07 8.17 -5.89
N TRP A 21 9.01 8.94 -5.63
CA TRP A 21 8.57 9.25 -4.28
C TRP A 21 8.26 8.00 -3.48
N PHE A 22 7.53 7.06 -4.09
CA PHE A 22 7.09 5.85 -3.43
C PHE A 22 8.23 4.87 -3.14
N LEU A 23 9.22 4.77 -4.05
CA LEU A 23 10.49 4.08 -3.78
C LEU A 23 11.26 4.72 -2.62
N GLY A 24 11.23 6.05 -2.51
CA GLY A 24 11.87 6.77 -1.41
C GLY A 24 11.34 6.38 -0.03
N LEU A 25 10.04 6.05 0.08
CA LEU A 25 9.46 5.55 1.33
C LEU A 25 10.04 4.21 1.78
N SER A 26 10.61 3.43 0.85
CA SER A 26 11.26 2.15 1.13
C SER A 26 12.71 2.25 1.60
N GLY A 27 13.25 3.47 1.68
CA GLY A 27 14.65 3.71 2.02
C GLY A 27 15.62 3.49 0.85
N GLU A 28 15.10 3.19 -0.34
CA GLU A 28 15.89 3.22 -1.57
C GLU A 28 16.28 4.68 -1.89
N LYS A 29 17.55 4.90 -2.27
CA LYS A 29 18.04 6.25 -2.59
C LYS A 29 17.35 6.76 -3.86
N VAL A 30 16.48 7.74 -3.69
CA VAL A 30 15.88 8.50 -4.78
C VAL A 30 16.80 9.67 -5.15
N LEU A 31 16.89 9.98 -6.43
CA LEU A 31 17.74 11.04 -6.97
C LEU A 31 17.30 12.42 -6.46
N GLY A 32 18.02 12.98 -5.48
CA GLY A 32 18.35 14.41 -5.33
C GLY A 32 17.25 15.49 -5.25
N ARG A 33 15.97 15.18 -5.44
CA ARG A 33 14.85 16.12 -5.40
C ARG A 33 13.82 15.72 -4.33
N GLU A 34 13.33 16.71 -3.60
CA GLU A 34 12.22 16.55 -2.67
C GLU A 34 10.92 16.59 -3.47
N ILE A 35 10.26 15.43 -3.60
CA ILE A 35 8.96 15.31 -4.27
C ILE A 35 7.87 15.42 -3.21
N LYS A 36 7.08 16.49 -3.28
CA LYS A 36 5.86 16.61 -2.46
C LYS A 36 4.72 15.90 -3.18
N MET A 37 4.21 14.82 -2.61
CA MET A 37 3.19 14.02 -3.26
C MET A 37 1.80 14.42 -2.77
N THR A 38 0.93 14.85 -3.68
CA THR A 38 -0.48 15.10 -3.36
C THR A 38 -1.36 13.93 -3.79
N PRO A 39 -2.56 13.76 -3.20
CA PRO A 39 -3.56 12.82 -3.68
C PRO A 39 -3.83 12.91 -5.19
N GLU A 40 -3.87 14.13 -5.73
CA GLU A 40 -4.13 14.38 -7.15
C GLU A 40 -2.99 13.88 -8.04
N LEU A 41 -1.73 14.14 -7.66
CA LEU A 41 -0.57 13.63 -8.41
C LEU A 41 -0.51 12.09 -8.38
N ALA A 42 -0.76 11.51 -7.20
CA ALA A 42 -0.85 10.06 -7.06
C ALA A 42 -2.00 9.47 -7.88
N ARG A 43 -3.15 10.15 -7.93
CA ARG A 43 -4.30 9.75 -8.76
C ARG A 43 -3.92 9.71 -10.23
N THR A 44 -3.36 10.80 -10.76
CA THR A 44 -2.95 10.87 -12.18
C THR A 44 -1.94 9.79 -12.53
N ALA A 45 -0.99 9.49 -11.63
CA ALA A 45 -0.06 8.39 -11.81
C ALA A 45 -0.74 7.01 -11.87
N LEU A 46 -1.69 6.74 -10.97
CA LEU A 46 -2.41 5.47 -10.95
C LEU A 46 -3.40 5.34 -12.12
N GLU A 47 -4.02 6.44 -12.57
CA GLU A 47 -4.86 6.48 -13.76
C GLU A 47 -4.06 6.15 -15.03
N PHE A 48 -2.82 6.64 -15.13
CA PHE A 48 -1.91 6.21 -16.19
C PHE A 48 -1.68 4.70 -16.18
N TYR A 49 -1.62 4.09 -15.00
CA TYR A 49 -1.53 2.64 -14.88
C TYR A 49 -2.86 1.92 -15.11
N GLY A 50 -4.00 2.60 -15.30
CA GLY A 50 -5.30 1.97 -15.55
C GLY A 50 -6.23 1.90 -14.34
N ALA A 51 -6.01 2.72 -13.31
CA ALA A 51 -7.03 2.99 -12.30
C ALA A 51 -8.11 3.94 -12.85
N GLU A 52 -9.35 3.79 -12.39
CA GLU A 52 -10.46 4.69 -12.69
C GLU A 52 -11.05 5.24 -11.39
N PHE A 53 -10.76 6.50 -11.07
CA PHE A 53 -11.27 7.13 -9.86
C PHE A 53 -12.60 7.83 -10.12
N ASN A 54 -13.70 7.13 -9.87
CA ASN A 54 -15.04 7.70 -9.92
C ASN A 54 -15.75 7.59 -8.56
N PRO A 55 -15.87 8.69 -7.80
CA PRO A 55 -16.54 8.71 -6.48
C PRO A 55 -18.01 8.30 -6.50
N GLU A 56 -18.67 8.32 -7.66
CA GLU A 56 -20.07 7.95 -7.81
C GLU A 56 -20.27 6.44 -7.98
N ILE A 57 -19.20 5.67 -8.24
CA ILE A 57 -19.29 4.20 -8.39
C ILE A 57 -19.61 3.54 -7.06
N GLU A 58 -20.54 2.58 -7.11
CA GLU A 58 -20.89 1.73 -5.98
C GLU A 58 -19.65 1.03 -5.41
N GLY A 59 -19.40 1.19 -4.11
CA GLY A 59 -18.26 0.60 -3.41
C GLY A 59 -17.09 1.55 -3.19
N TYR A 60 -17.00 2.70 -3.89
CA TYR A 60 -15.94 3.69 -3.68
C TYR A 60 -15.79 4.14 -2.21
N PRO A 61 -16.87 4.38 -1.42
CA PRO A 61 -16.75 4.74 -0.01
C PRO A 61 -16.00 3.71 0.85
N ALA A 62 -15.98 2.44 0.43
CA ALA A 62 -15.31 1.36 1.14
C ALA A 62 -13.77 1.48 1.11
N LEU A 63 -13.21 2.31 0.22
CA LEU A 63 -11.78 2.64 0.22
C LEU A 63 -11.32 3.31 1.53
N SER A 64 -12.24 3.91 2.30
CA SER A 64 -11.91 4.53 3.59
C SER A 64 -11.70 3.53 4.73
N GLU A 65 -12.17 2.29 4.58
CA GLU A 65 -12.04 1.25 5.60
C GLU A 65 -10.59 0.81 5.78
N TYR A 66 -10.16 0.28 6.92
CA TYR A 66 -8.74 -0.09 7.12
C TYR A 66 -8.38 -1.49 6.60
N SER A 67 -9.31 -2.45 6.66
CA SER A 67 -9.08 -3.83 6.24
C SER A 67 -9.15 -3.98 4.72
N ASN A 68 -8.23 -4.74 4.12
CA ASN A 68 -8.30 -5.05 2.67
C ASN A 68 -9.59 -5.75 2.27
N LEU A 69 -10.13 -6.59 3.14
CA LEU A 69 -11.37 -7.31 2.83
C LEU A 69 -12.53 -6.32 2.70
N GLU A 70 -12.59 -5.35 3.60
CA GLU A 70 -13.61 -4.31 3.63
C GLU A 70 -13.36 -3.25 2.55
N ARG A 71 -12.09 -3.02 2.16
CA ARG A 71 -11.71 -2.16 1.03
C ARG A 71 -11.99 -2.77 -0.34
N ARG A 72 -12.12 -4.10 -0.44
CA ARG A 72 -12.21 -4.78 -1.74
C ARG A 72 -13.29 -4.20 -2.67
N PRO A 73 -14.52 -3.90 -2.22
CA PRO A 73 -15.51 -3.25 -3.09
C PRO A 73 -15.00 -1.94 -3.70
N GLY A 74 -14.30 -1.13 -2.92
CA GLY A 74 -13.68 0.11 -3.40
C GLY A 74 -12.50 -0.13 -4.33
N MET A 75 -11.68 -1.14 -4.06
CA MET A 75 -10.60 -1.55 -4.96
C MET A 75 -11.13 -2.09 -6.29
N ASP A 76 -12.19 -2.90 -6.25
CA ASP A 76 -12.87 -3.42 -7.43
C ASP A 76 -13.53 -2.28 -8.23
N ALA A 77 -14.01 -1.22 -7.57
CA ALA A 77 -14.54 -0.02 -8.20
C ALA A 77 -13.47 0.83 -8.90
N VAL A 78 -12.25 0.90 -8.35
CA VAL A 78 -11.15 1.70 -8.93
C VAL A 78 -10.36 0.94 -9.99
N TRP A 79 -10.04 -0.32 -9.73
CA TRP A 79 -9.11 -1.09 -10.57
C TRP A 79 -9.81 -2.16 -11.40
N GLY A 80 -11.10 -2.41 -11.17
CA GLY A 80 -11.80 -3.56 -11.74
C GLY A 80 -11.45 -4.88 -11.02
N ARG A 81 -12.44 -5.78 -10.97
CA ARG A 81 -12.30 -7.09 -10.30
C ARG A 81 -11.17 -7.95 -10.85
N ASN A 82 -10.93 -7.88 -12.15
CA ASN A 82 -9.91 -8.66 -12.84
C ASN A 82 -8.52 -8.25 -12.35
N ARG A 83 -8.24 -6.95 -12.34
CA ARG A 83 -6.95 -6.43 -11.90
C ARG A 83 -6.68 -6.66 -10.41
N VAL A 84 -7.69 -6.48 -9.56
CA VAL A 84 -7.57 -6.81 -8.12
C VAL A 84 -7.27 -8.31 -7.93
N SER A 85 -7.87 -9.17 -8.75
CA SER A 85 -7.62 -10.62 -8.70
C SER A 85 -6.24 -10.99 -9.24
N ALA A 86 -5.79 -10.33 -10.32
CA ALA A 86 -4.44 -10.47 -10.87
C ALA A 86 -3.38 -10.04 -9.85
N PHE A 87 -3.56 -8.89 -9.20
CA PHE A 87 -2.68 -8.43 -8.13
C PHE A 87 -2.60 -9.43 -6.98
N ASN A 88 -3.73 -9.97 -6.53
CA ASN A 88 -3.75 -10.99 -5.46
C ASN A 88 -3.00 -12.26 -5.85
N THR A 89 -3.11 -12.68 -7.11
CA THR A 89 -2.42 -13.85 -7.67
C THR A 89 -0.92 -13.61 -7.75
N TRP A 90 -0.52 -12.48 -8.36
CA TRP A 90 0.87 -12.05 -8.44
C TRP A 90 1.51 -11.92 -7.05
N THR A 91 0.81 -11.33 -6.08
CA THR A 91 1.32 -11.18 -4.71
C THR A 91 1.60 -12.54 -4.04
N ASN A 92 0.75 -13.55 -4.29
CA ASN A 92 1.01 -14.90 -3.77
C ASN A 92 2.23 -15.53 -4.45
N TRP A 93 2.31 -15.44 -5.78
CA TRP A 93 3.45 -15.93 -6.55
C TRP A 93 4.77 -15.26 -6.09
N TRP A 94 4.76 -13.93 -5.94
CA TRP A 94 5.91 -13.17 -5.48
C TRP A 94 6.33 -13.60 -4.07
N ALA A 95 5.38 -13.81 -3.16
CA ALA A 95 5.64 -14.25 -1.79
C ALA A 95 6.35 -15.62 -1.75
N GLU A 96 5.87 -16.57 -2.56
CA GLU A 96 6.47 -17.90 -2.69
C GLU A 96 7.90 -17.82 -3.22
N HIS A 97 8.14 -16.99 -4.25
CA HIS A 97 9.48 -16.82 -4.84
C HIS A 97 10.45 -16.13 -3.86
N TYR A 98 9.97 -15.14 -3.12
CA TYR A 98 10.74 -14.46 -2.10
C TYR A 98 11.17 -15.41 -0.98
N GLU A 99 10.25 -16.25 -0.46
CA GLU A 99 10.58 -17.26 0.55
C GLU A 99 11.53 -18.35 0.00
N ALA A 100 11.32 -18.79 -1.26
CA ALA A 100 12.21 -19.76 -1.92
C ALA A 100 13.63 -19.23 -2.14
N ALA A 101 13.79 -17.92 -2.33
CA ALA A 101 15.08 -17.24 -2.44
C ALA A 101 15.78 -17.03 -1.07
N GLY A 102 15.19 -17.52 0.03
CA GLY A 102 15.72 -17.38 1.39
C GLY A 102 15.22 -16.14 2.14
N GLY A 103 14.29 -15.39 1.56
CA GLY A 103 13.58 -14.32 2.24
C GLY A 103 12.64 -14.86 3.33
N THR A 104 12.36 -14.03 4.33
CA THR A 104 11.45 -14.39 5.43
C THR A 104 10.28 -13.42 5.47
N LEU A 105 9.05 -13.95 5.39
CA LEU A 105 7.85 -13.12 5.34
C LEU A 105 7.09 -13.04 6.67
N PRO A 106 6.60 -11.85 7.05
CA PRO A 106 5.79 -11.64 8.25
C PRO A 106 4.45 -12.39 8.12
N LYS A 107 4.28 -13.47 8.90
CA LYS A 107 3.02 -14.24 8.95
C LYS A 107 2.08 -13.63 9.99
N LEU A 108 0.80 -13.50 9.64
CA LEU A 108 -0.24 -13.16 10.62
C LEU A 108 -0.58 -14.40 11.46
N ASP A 109 -0.41 -14.32 12.78
CA ASP A 109 -0.57 -15.45 13.73
C ASP A 109 -1.87 -16.25 13.55
N LYS A 110 -2.99 -15.58 13.23
CA LYS A 110 -4.32 -16.20 13.11
C LYS A 110 -4.62 -16.84 11.75
N SER A 111 -4.05 -16.31 10.67
CA SER A 111 -4.42 -16.74 9.30
C SER A 111 -3.28 -17.41 8.55
N GLY A 112 -2.04 -17.32 9.05
CA GLY A 112 -0.84 -17.77 8.36
C GLY A 112 -0.52 -16.97 7.09
N LYS A 113 -1.36 -16.00 6.70
CA LYS A 113 -1.19 -15.24 5.47
C LYS A 113 -0.02 -14.28 5.60
N ASN A 114 0.97 -14.45 4.73
CA ASN A 114 2.16 -13.61 4.56
C ASN A 114 1.94 -12.47 3.55
N THR A 115 0.80 -12.42 2.87
CA THR A 115 0.50 -11.43 1.81
C THR A 115 -0.32 -10.22 2.25
N SER A 116 -0.71 -10.13 3.52
CA SER A 116 -1.62 -9.07 3.96
C SER A 116 -1.02 -7.67 3.86
N GLY A 117 0.27 -7.50 4.16
CA GLY A 117 0.94 -6.19 4.09
C GLY A 117 1.01 -5.67 2.66
N MET A 118 1.36 -6.55 1.73
CA MET A 118 1.41 -6.29 0.30
C MET A 118 0.04 -5.87 -0.28
N ARG A 119 -1.03 -6.47 0.21
CA ARG A 119 -2.40 -6.05 -0.16
C ARG A 119 -2.81 -4.74 0.52
N GLN A 120 -2.37 -4.50 1.76
CA GLN A 120 -2.68 -3.26 2.47
C GLN A 120 -2.01 -2.07 1.83
N ILE A 121 -0.78 -2.21 1.35
CA ILE A 121 -0.10 -1.10 0.67
C ILE A 121 -0.77 -0.76 -0.67
N PHE A 122 -1.24 -1.75 -1.44
CA PHE A 122 -2.04 -1.50 -2.65
C PHE A 122 -3.34 -0.76 -2.33
N GLY A 123 -4.04 -1.20 -1.28
CA GLY A 123 -5.24 -0.54 -0.81
C GLY A 123 -5.00 0.88 -0.30
N GLU A 124 -3.97 1.09 0.53
CA GLU A 124 -3.63 2.38 1.14
C GLU A 124 -3.20 3.40 0.09
N THR A 125 -2.45 2.97 -0.91
CA THR A 125 -2.03 3.82 -2.03
C THR A 125 -3.25 4.27 -2.83
N THR A 126 -4.20 3.36 -3.07
CA THR A 126 -5.46 3.68 -3.75
C THR A 126 -6.30 4.65 -2.92
N SER A 127 -6.41 4.46 -1.60
CA SER A 127 -7.13 5.39 -0.72
C SER A 127 -6.47 6.77 -0.65
N PHE A 128 -5.14 6.84 -0.68
CA PHE A 128 -4.39 8.08 -0.70
C PHE A 128 -4.67 8.86 -2.00
N ALA A 129 -4.56 8.20 -3.16
CA ALA A 129 -4.93 8.79 -4.46
C ALA A 129 -6.42 9.19 -4.55
N ALA A 130 -7.29 8.46 -3.86
CA ALA A 130 -8.70 8.81 -3.71
C ALA A 130 -8.95 10.04 -2.81
N GLY A 131 -7.93 10.56 -2.12
CA GLY A 131 -8.05 11.68 -1.17
C GLY A 131 -8.70 11.29 0.17
N LEU A 132 -8.75 10.00 0.49
CA LEU A 132 -9.40 9.47 1.70
C LEU A 132 -8.43 9.26 2.87
N VAL A 133 -7.13 9.37 2.60
CA VAL A 133 -6.03 9.27 3.56
C VAL A 133 -5.11 10.46 3.31
N THR A 134 -4.63 11.12 4.36
CA THR A 134 -3.67 12.23 4.20
C THR A 134 -2.28 11.71 3.83
N GLU A 135 -1.43 12.59 3.28
CA GLU A 135 -0.02 12.24 3.00
C GLU A 135 0.69 11.75 4.28
N ASP A 136 0.55 12.50 5.38
CA ASP A 136 1.15 12.14 6.67
C ASP A 136 0.71 10.75 7.16
N GLU A 137 -0.61 10.46 7.11
CA GLU A 137 -1.14 9.16 7.52
C GLU A 137 -0.64 8.03 6.60
N PHE A 138 -0.57 8.28 5.29
CA PHE A 138 -0.09 7.31 4.32
C PHE A 138 1.41 7.01 4.51
N VAL A 139 2.23 8.04 4.63
CA VAL A 139 3.68 7.94 4.81
C VAL A 139 3.99 7.25 6.13
N GLU A 140 3.32 7.62 7.23
CA GLU A 140 3.51 6.99 8.53
C GLU A 140 3.19 5.49 8.48
N ARG A 141 2.01 5.12 7.96
CA ARG A 141 1.60 3.72 7.85
C ARG A 141 2.56 2.93 6.97
N THR A 142 2.89 3.46 5.79
CA THR A 142 3.79 2.82 4.83
C THR A 142 5.17 2.59 5.44
N ARG A 143 5.77 3.61 6.06
CA ARG A 143 7.05 3.52 6.77
C ARG A 143 7.02 2.43 7.82
N ILE A 144 5.99 2.41 8.67
CA ILE A 144 5.88 1.43 9.75
C ILE A 144 5.76 0.00 9.18
N ARG A 145 5.01 -0.21 8.09
CA ARG A 145 4.89 -1.52 7.46
C ARG A 145 6.22 -2.02 6.92
N ILE A 146 7.00 -1.14 6.30
CA ILE A 146 8.32 -1.43 5.74
C ILE A 146 9.31 -1.75 6.86
N ASN A 147 9.39 -0.87 7.86
CA ASN A 147 10.24 -1.08 9.04
C ASN A 147 9.91 -2.38 9.77
N ASN A 148 8.62 -2.68 9.92
CA ASN A 148 8.19 -3.94 10.53
C ASN A 148 8.57 -5.16 9.68
N GLY A 149 8.64 -5.01 8.36
CA GLY A 149 9.08 -6.07 7.44
C GLY A 149 10.59 -6.30 7.53
N ILE A 150 11.38 -5.22 7.58
CA ILE A 150 12.82 -5.25 7.82
C ILE A 150 13.12 -5.90 9.18
N ALA A 151 12.49 -5.42 10.25
CA ALA A 151 12.67 -5.96 11.59
C ALA A 151 12.30 -7.45 11.65
N TYR A 152 11.26 -7.88 10.91
CA TYR A 152 10.90 -9.30 10.80
C TYR A 152 11.98 -10.11 10.09
N ALA A 153 12.47 -9.64 8.94
CA ALA A 153 13.51 -10.31 8.15
C ALA A 153 14.84 -10.43 8.93
N GLU A 154 15.14 -9.47 9.80
CA GLU A 154 16.34 -9.43 10.64
C GLU A 154 16.17 -10.15 12.00
N GLY A 155 15.00 -10.73 12.28
CA GLY A 155 14.71 -11.39 13.56
C GLY A 155 14.53 -10.44 14.76
N ARG A 156 14.45 -9.13 14.52
CA ARG A 156 14.24 -8.07 15.53
C ARG A 156 12.77 -7.86 15.86
N LEU A 157 12.07 -8.93 16.25
CA LEU A 157 10.60 -8.89 16.43
C LEU A 157 10.11 -7.90 17.50
N GLY A 158 10.94 -7.58 18.48
CA GLY A 158 10.65 -6.58 19.54
C GLY A 158 10.67 -5.13 19.06
N ASP A 159 11.27 -4.86 17.90
CA ASP A 159 11.43 -3.51 17.34
C ASP A 159 10.26 -3.12 16.43
N ARG A 160 9.25 -4.01 16.31
CA ARG A 160 8.09 -3.78 15.45
C ARG A 160 7.16 -2.75 16.08
N GLU A 161 6.87 -1.70 15.31
CA GLU A 161 6.04 -0.57 15.70
C GLU A 161 4.54 -0.90 15.58
N GLU A 162 3.72 -0.20 16.37
CA GLU A 162 2.25 -0.30 16.39
C GLU A 162 1.63 1.06 16.08
N ILE A 163 0.44 1.06 15.48
CA ILE A 163 -0.30 2.27 15.08
C ILE A 163 -1.69 2.33 15.73
N GLU A 164 -2.17 3.54 15.99
CA GLU A 164 -3.60 3.80 16.20
C GLU A 164 -4.24 4.00 14.81
N THR A 165 -5.31 3.26 14.49
CA THR A 165 -6.04 3.46 13.23
C THR A 165 -7.11 4.53 13.39
N SER A 166 -7.52 5.17 12.30
CA SER A 166 -8.61 6.17 12.34
C SER A 166 -9.92 5.55 12.87
N GLN A 167 -10.18 4.28 12.57
CA GLN A 167 -11.30 3.51 13.14
C GLN A 167 -11.13 3.26 14.65
N SER A 168 -9.94 2.87 15.12
CA SER A 168 -9.71 2.66 16.56
C SER A 168 -9.80 3.98 17.34
N LYS A 169 -9.30 5.07 16.75
CA LYS A 169 -9.44 6.44 17.28
C LYS A 169 -10.92 6.85 17.37
N LYS A 170 -11.70 6.60 16.31
CA LYS A 170 -13.15 6.88 16.29
C LYS A 170 -13.89 6.08 17.37
N ALA A 171 -13.67 4.77 17.44
CA ALA A 171 -14.29 3.91 18.44
C ALA A 171 -13.92 4.32 19.88
N ARG A 172 -12.67 4.77 20.09
CA ARG A 172 -12.21 5.30 21.37
C ARG A 172 -12.94 6.60 21.75
N LEU A 173 -13.05 7.55 20.82
CA LEU A 173 -13.75 8.81 21.03
C LEU A 173 -15.24 8.58 21.34
N GLU A 174 -15.89 7.67 20.61
CA GLU A 174 -17.28 7.27 20.87
C GLU A 174 -17.45 6.62 22.24
N ALA A 175 -16.54 5.71 22.63
CA ALA A 175 -16.57 5.08 23.95
C ALA A 175 -16.31 6.08 25.08
N ALA A 176 -15.40 7.04 24.88
CA ALA A 176 -15.11 8.10 25.84
C ALA A 176 -16.31 9.04 26.01
N ALA A 177 -16.99 9.39 24.90
CA ALA A 177 -18.21 10.19 24.93
C ALA A 177 -19.38 9.47 25.64
N ALA A 178 -19.48 8.14 25.47
CA ALA A 178 -20.56 7.35 26.07
C ALA A 178 -20.36 7.05 27.56
N ARG A 179 -19.11 6.91 28.05
CA ARG A 179 -18.80 6.46 29.43
C ARG A 179 -18.21 7.55 30.32
N GLY A 180 -17.85 8.71 29.78
CA GLY A 180 -17.18 9.77 30.54
C GLY A 180 -15.76 9.43 31.00
N GLU A 181 -15.16 8.35 30.48
CA GLU A 181 -13.83 7.87 30.85
C GLU A 181 -12.85 8.01 29.67
N LYS A 182 -11.58 8.33 29.99
CA LYS A 182 -10.49 8.26 29.01
C LYS A 182 -10.15 6.80 28.76
N THR A 183 -10.60 6.28 27.62
CA THR A 183 -10.15 4.99 27.09
C THR A 183 -8.78 5.15 26.42
N GLU A 184 -7.86 4.22 26.68
CA GLU A 184 -6.56 4.21 26.00
C GLU A 184 -6.71 3.85 24.51
N PRO A 185 -5.85 4.39 23.62
CA PRO A 185 -5.80 4.01 22.22
C PRO A 185 -5.53 2.51 22.07
N ARG A 186 -6.43 1.83 21.36
CA ARG A 186 -6.20 0.45 20.96
C ARG A 186 -5.16 0.47 19.84
N MET A 187 -3.92 0.16 20.21
CA MET A 187 -2.82 0.01 19.27
C MET A 187 -2.93 -1.31 18.50
N PHE A 188 -2.50 -1.28 17.24
CA PHE A 188 -2.46 -2.43 16.37
C PHE A 188 -1.12 -2.52 15.68
N ARG A 189 -0.54 -3.72 15.62
CA ARG A 189 0.64 -3.97 14.80
C ARG A 189 0.23 -4.16 13.34
N PRO A 190 0.55 -3.21 12.43
CA PRO A 190 0.15 -3.32 11.04
C PRO A 190 0.84 -4.50 10.36
N SER A 191 0.14 -5.10 9.39
CA SER A 191 0.72 -6.15 8.56
C SER A 191 1.93 -5.60 7.79
N SER A 192 3.01 -6.36 7.76
CA SER A 192 4.31 -5.82 7.37
C SER A 192 4.58 -6.06 5.88
N VAL A 193 5.33 -5.14 5.26
CA VAL A 193 5.69 -5.21 3.85
C VAL A 193 7.15 -5.66 3.76
N PRO A 194 7.44 -6.77 3.08
CA PRO A 194 8.80 -7.30 3.02
C PRO A 194 9.73 -6.41 2.17
N PRO A 195 11.04 -6.41 2.45
CA PRO A 195 12.03 -5.70 1.65
C PRO A 195 11.94 -6.05 0.15
N GLY A 196 12.13 -5.05 -0.71
CA GLY A 196 12.09 -5.21 -2.16
C GLY A 196 10.69 -5.30 -2.78
N PHE A 197 9.63 -5.53 -2.00
CA PHE A 197 8.27 -5.64 -2.55
C PHE A 197 7.81 -4.38 -3.28
N ILE A 198 8.10 -3.19 -2.74
CA ILE A 198 7.64 -1.93 -3.34
C ILE A 198 8.19 -1.76 -4.75
N LYS A 199 9.49 -2.03 -4.94
CA LYS A 199 10.12 -2.00 -6.25
C LYS A 199 9.49 -2.98 -7.23
N GLU A 200 9.28 -4.22 -6.80
CA GLU A 200 8.66 -5.25 -7.64
C GLU A 200 7.19 -4.94 -7.96
N TRP A 201 6.47 -4.32 -7.03
CA TRP A 201 5.11 -3.86 -7.27
C TRP A 201 5.05 -2.74 -8.32
N LEU A 202 5.96 -1.76 -8.24
CA LEU A 202 6.04 -0.71 -9.26
C LEU A 202 6.39 -1.26 -10.65
N ASN A 203 7.18 -2.33 -10.73
CA ASN A 203 7.44 -3.02 -12.00
C ASN A 203 6.22 -3.79 -12.52
N TRP A 204 5.33 -4.26 -11.63
CA TRP A 204 4.11 -4.98 -11.99
C TRP A 204 3.00 -4.05 -12.51
N LEU A 205 2.91 -2.81 -12.00
CA LEU A 205 1.85 -1.86 -12.36
C LEU A 205 1.68 -1.65 -13.89
N PRO A 206 2.74 -1.42 -14.69
CA PRO A 206 2.60 -1.21 -16.14
C PRO A 206 2.17 -2.47 -16.89
N THR A 207 2.68 -3.64 -16.49
CA THR A 207 2.47 -4.92 -17.22
C THR A 207 1.02 -5.39 -17.30
N SER A 208 0.16 -4.86 -16.41
CA SER A 208 -1.25 -5.25 -16.32
C SER A 208 -2.19 -4.29 -17.05
N ALA A 209 -1.68 -3.19 -17.61
CA ALA A 209 -2.46 -2.26 -18.43
C ALA A 209 -2.54 -2.69 -19.91
N GLU A 210 -1.67 -3.62 -20.35
CA GLU A 210 -1.62 -4.10 -21.74
C GLU A 210 -2.53 -5.32 -22.01
N GLU A 211 -3.18 -5.88 -20.98
CA GLU A 211 -4.01 -7.11 -21.10
C GLU A 211 -5.54 -6.85 -21.18
N GLU A 212 -5.98 -5.59 -21.31
CA GLU A 212 -7.39 -5.21 -21.58
C GLU A 212 -7.60 -4.71 -23.02
#